data_AF-A0A2H9M3J9-F1
#
_entry.id   AF-A0A2H9M3J9-F1
#
_cell.length_a   1.000
_cell.length_b   1.000
_cell.length_c   1.000
_cell.angle_alpha   90.00
_cell.angle_beta   90.00
_cell.angle_gamma   90.00
#
_symmetry.space_group_name_H-M   'P 1'
#
loop_
_entity.id
_entity.type
_entity.pdbx_description
1 polymer ?
#
loop_
_entity_poly.entity_id
_entity_poly.type
_entity_poly.pdbx_seq_one_letter_code
_entity_poly.pdbx_strand_id
1 'polypeptide(L)'
;RQEVKKFENNHNKLQQWKLKNKNLKNILSRKLDKNFQFNPKRFEINTCGIHFIREIKNNGKIEMLNEEIMIDKGYVGERVWVTIDVVKHFLIVFYKAKDGKKFKQVKKMKYEVKNL
;
A
#
# COMPACT_ATOMS: atom_id res chain seq x y z
N ARG A 1 19.34 -27.01 5.81
CA ARG A 1 18.85 -27.85 4.67
C ARG A 1 17.36 -27.65 4.36
N GLN A 2 16.46 -27.50 5.33
CA GLN A 2 15.02 -27.32 5.06
C GLN A 2 14.66 -25.97 4.41
N GLU A 3 15.33 -24.89 4.79
CA GLU A 3 15.06 -23.55 4.24
C GLU A 3 15.46 -23.42 2.76
N VAL A 4 16.56 -24.04 2.37
CA VAL A 4 17.02 -24.11 0.96
C VAL A 4 15.98 -24.81 0.09
N LYS A 5 15.44 -25.95 0.55
CA LYS A 5 14.36 -26.67 -0.15
C LYS A 5 13.07 -25.86 -0.25
N LYS A 6 12.76 -25.05 0.78
CA LYS A 6 11.58 -24.17 0.78
C LYS A 6 11.73 -23.01 -0.22
N PHE A 7 12.94 -22.45 -0.31
CA PHE A 7 13.28 -21.42 -1.30
C PHE A 7 13.19 -21.96 -2.73
N GLU A 8 13.80 -23.11 -3.02
CA GLU A 8 13.76 -23.75 -4.34
C GLU A 8 12.32 -24.04 -4.78
N ASN A 9 11.50 -24.60 -3.89
CA ASN A 9 10.10 -24.87 -4.19
C ASN A 9 9.29 -23.60 -4.49
N ASN A 10 9.53 -22.51 -3.74
CA ASN A 10 8.86 -21.24 -3.99
C ASN A 10 9.32 -20.60 -5.30
N HIS A 11 10.61 -20.68 -5.60
CA HIS A 11 11.18 -20.20 -6.86
C HIS A 11 10.57 -20.95 -8.06
N ASN A 12 10.52 -22.28 -7.98
CA ASN A 12 9.95 -23.12 -9.04
C ASN A 12 8.46 -22.84 -9.26
N LYS A 13 7.67 -22.70 -8.18
CA LYS A 13 6.25 -22.33 -8.28
C LYS A 13 6.05 -20.96 -8.92
N LEU A 14 6.90 -19.98 -8.59
CA LEU A 14 6.84 -18.64 -9.18
C LEU A 14 7.16 -18.67 -10.68
N GLN A 15 8.19 -19.43 -11.08
CA GLN A 15 8.57 -19.57 -12.49
C GLN A 15 7.48 -20.28 -13.30
N GLN A 16 6.90 -21.35 -12.76
CA GLN A 16 5.76 -22.03 -13.38
C GLN A 16 4.55 -21.10 -13.55
N TRP A 17 4.24 -20.29 -12.55
CA TRP A 17 3.16 -19.30 -12.65
C TRP A 17 3.44 -18.22 -13.71
N LYS A 18 4.69 -17.74 -13.82
CA LYS A 18 5.09 -16.77 -14.86
C LYS A 18 4.95 -17.36 -16.26
N LEU A 19 5.40 -18.59 -16.46
CA LEU A 19 5.28 -19.29 -17.74
C LEU A 19 3.82 -19.59 -18.11
N LYS A 20 3.00 -19.98 -17.14
CA LYS A 20 1.55 -20.22 -17.33
C LYS A 20 0.80 -18.96 -17.80
N ASN A 21 1.22 -17.79 -17.33
CA ASN A 21 0.60 -16.51 -17.64
C ASN A 21 1.28 -15.74 -18.78
N LYS A 22 2.28 -16.34 -19.45
CA LYS A 22 3.03 -15.70 -20.54
C LYS A 22 2.16 -15.33 -21.74
N ASN A 23 1.04 -16.03 -21.91
CA ASN A 23 0.06 -15.80 -22.99
C ASN A 23 -1.16 -14.97 -22.56
N LEU A 24 -1.16 -14.37 -21.35
CA LEU A 24 -2.21 -13.40 -21.00
C LEU A 24 -2.13 -12.25 -22.00
N LYS A 25 -3.23 -12.02 -22.74
CA LYS A 25 -3.33 -10.94 -23.73
C LYS A 25 -2.86 -9.64 -23.08
N ASN A 26 -1.88 -8.98 -23.71
CA ASN A 26 -1.48 -7.64 -23.31
C ASN A 26 -2.73 -6.77 -23.26
N ILE A 27 -3.10 -6.34 -22.04
CA ILE A 27 -4.12 -5.32 -21.87
C ILE A 27 -3.49 -4.06 -22.48
N LEU A 28 -4.10 -3.55 -23.57
CA LEU A 28 -3.68 -2.28 -24.15
C LEU A 28 -3.63 -1.23 -23.04
N SER A 29 -2.50 -0.53 -22.93
CA SER A 29 -2.34 0.56 -21.98
C SER A 29 -3.43 1.59 -22.26
N ARG A 30 -4.44 1.64 -21.39
CA ARG A 30 -5.48 2.66 -21.42
C ARG A 30 -4.88 3.91 -20.79
N LYS A 31 -4.43 4.85 -21.62
CA LYS A 31 -4.10 6.20 -21.16
C LYS A 31 -5.42 6.94 -20.89
N LEU A 32 -5.48 7.65 -19.76
CA LEU A 32 -6.55 8.60 -19.52
C LEU A 32 -6.52 9.68 -20.61
N ASP A 33 -7.70 10.14 -21.02
CA ASP A 33 -7.82 11.28 -21.94
C ASP A 33 -7.10 12.49 -21.34
N LYS A 34 -6.43 13.29 -22.18
CA LYS A 34 -5.77 14.54 -21.76
C LYS A 34 -6.74 15.50 -21.09
N ASN A 35 -8.02 15.43 -21.45
CA ASN A 35 -9.08 16.27 -20.91
C ASN A 35 -9.90 15.58 -19.82
N PHE A 36 -9.44 14.43 -19.31
CA PHE A 36 -10.16 13.74 -18.26
C PHE A 36 -10.14 14.57 -16.97
N GLN A 37 -11.30 15.05 -16.58
CA GLN A 37 -11.52 15.60 -15.25
C GLN A 37 -12.20 14.55 -14.39
N PHE A 38 -11.50 14.13 -13.34
CA PHE A 38 -12.10 13.27 -12.33
C PHE A 38 -13.20 14.06 -11.62
N ASN A 39 -14.46 13.71 -11.87
CA ASN A 39 -15.59 14.24 -11.12
C ASN A 39 -16.02 13.21 -10.07
N PRO A 40 -15.51 13.30 -8.83
CA PRO A 40 -15.84 12.34 -7.77
C PRO A 40 -17.33 12.34 -7.42
N LYS A 41 -18.09 13.40 -7.73
CA LYS A 41 -19.54 13.46 -7.48
C LYS A 41 -20.37 12.63 -8.47
N ARG A 42 -19.81 12.33 -9.64
CA ARG A 42 -20.49 11.54 -10.70
C ARG A 42 -20.40 10.03 -10.48
N PHE A 43 -19.51 9.60 -9.60
CA PHE A 43 -19.38 8.21 -9.22
C PHE A 43 -19.82 8.10 -7.76
N GLU A 44 -20.54 7.06 -7.38
CA GLU A 44 -20.79 6.71 -5.97
C GLU A 44 -19.49 6.17 -5.31
N ILE A 45 -18.38 6.89 -5.47
CA ILE A 45 -17.11 6.61 -4.80
C ILE A 45 -17.25 7.21 -3.40
N ASN A 46 -18.05 6.53 -2.58
CA ASN A 46 -18.40 6.94 -1.22
C ASN A 46 -17.18 6.87 -0.28
N THR A 47 -16.09 6.25 -0.74
CA THR A 47 -14.83 6.08 -0.01
C THR A 47 -13.63 6.15 -0.98
N CYS A 48 -13.04 7.34 -1.17
CA CYS A 48 -11.74 7.44 -1.83
C CYS A 48 -10.61 7.17 -0.80
N GLY A 49 -10.61 5.95 -0.27
CA GLY A 49 -9.61 5.45 0.65
C GLY A 49 -8.46 4.79 -0.12
N ILE A 50 -7.27 5.38 -0.09
CA ILE A 50 -6.07 4.75 -0.66
C ILE A 50 -5.33 4.02 0.46
N HIS A 51 -5.08 2.73 0.28
CA HIS A 51 -4.43 1.89 1.27
C HIS A 51 -3.00 1.51 0.88
N PHE A 52 -2.10 1.58 1.84
CA PHE A 52 -0.70 1.19 1.69
C PHE A 52 -0.26 0.32 2.85
N ILE A 53 0.67 -0.59 2.58
CA ILE A 53 1.47 -1.23 3.62
C ILE A 53 2.88 -0.64 3.53
N ARG A 54 3.39 -0.15 4.65
CA ARG A 54 4.74 0.44 4.75
C ARG A 54 5.48 -0.13 5.94
N GLU A 55 6.78 -0.31 5.76
CA GLU A 55 7.70 -0.65 6.84
C GLU A 55 8.22 0.64 7.47
N ILE A 56 8.32 0.66 8.79
CA ILE A 56 8.88 1.79 9.52
C ILE A 56 10.39 1.67 9.52
N LYS A 57 11.06 2.66 8.92
CA LYS A 57 12.51 2.74 8.83
C LYS A 57 13.14 3.00 10.20
N ASN A 58 14.46 2.82 10.30
CA ASN A 58 15.24 2.99 11.55
C ASN A 58 15.09 4.37 12.22
N ASN A 59 14.74 5.41 11.45
CA ASN A 59 14.45 6.74 11.97
C ASN A 59 13.00 6.88 12.52
N GLY A 60 12.22 5.80 12.54
CA GLY A 60 10.82 5.73 12.96
C GLY A 60 9.82 6.26 11.91
N LYS A 61 10.28 6.59 10.70
CA LYS A 61 9.45 7.18 9.63
C LYS A 61 9.00 6.13 8.62
N ILE A 62 7.95 6.47 7.88
CA ILE A 62 7.53 5.77 6.66
C ILE A 62 7.69 6.69 5.45
N GLU A 63 7.93 6.10 4.28
CA GLU A 63 7.91 6.80 2.99
C GLU A 63 6.57 6.56 2.28
N MET A 64 5.90 7.65 1.94
CA MET A 64 4.56 7.65 1.36
C MET A 64 4.44 8.78 0.34
N LEU A 65 4.09 8.44 -0.90
CA LEU A 65 3.84 9.43 -1.98
C LEU A 65 4.95 10.50 -2.11
N ASN A 66 6.22 10.08 -2.05
CA ASN A 66 7.42 10.94 -2.07
C ASN A 66 7.64 11.82 -0.83
N GLU A 67 6.90 11.57 0.25
CA GLU A 67 7.05 12.26 1.53
C GLU A 67 7.50 11.30 2.63
N GLU A 68 8.22 11.81 3.63
CA GLU A 68 8.54 11.07 4.85
C GLU A 68 7.60 11.48 5.99
N ILE A 69 6.93 10.49 6.60
CA ILE A 69 6.00 10.71 7.71
C ILE A 69 6.54 10.07 8.97
N MET A 70 6.73 10.87 10.02
CA MET A 70 7.13 10.39 11.34
C MET A 70 6.02 9.58 11.99
N ILE A 71 6.25 8.30 12.33
CA ILE A 71 5.30 7.47 13.08
C ILE A 71 5.71 7.42 14.55
N ASP A 72 6.69 6.57 14.87
CA ASP A 72 7.27 6.37 16.19
C ASP A 72 8.51 5.48 16.03
N LYS A 73 9.53 5.70 16.85
CA LYS A 73 10.71 4.80 16.91
C LYS A 73 10.38 3.47 17.59
N GLY A 74 9.33 3.40 18.41
CA GLY A 74 8.88 2.16 19.07
C GLY A 74 8.37 1.08 18.11
N TYR A 75 8.13 1.44 16.84
CA TYR A 75 7.67 0.51 15.81
C TYR A 75 8.70 0.28 14.69
N VAL A 76 9.98 0.59 14.91
CA VAL A 76 11.05 0.36 13.91
C VAL A 76 11.08 -1.11 13.48
N GLY A 77 11.15 -1.34 12.16
CA GLY A 77 11.14 -2.68 11.56
C GLY A 77 9.76 -3.32 11.45
N GLU A 78 8.73 -2.72 12.07
CA GLU A 78 7.36 -3.20 11.97
C GLU A 78 6.68 -2.68 10.69
N ARG A 79 5.65 -3.40 10.25
CA ARG A 79 4.78 -2.99 9.13
C ARG A 79 3.49 -2.35 9.64
N VAL A 80 3.14 -1.24 9.03
CA VAL A 80 1.90 -0.50 9.30
C VAL A 80 1.03 -0.42 8.07
N TRP A 81 -0.28 -0.37 8.32
CA TRP A 81 -1.30 -0.10 7.33
C TRP A 81 -1.62 1.38 7.33
N VAL A 82 -1.50 2.04 6.18
CA VAL A 82 -1.76 3.47 6.03
C VAL A 82 -2.98 3.63 5.13
N THR A 83 -3.94 4.42 5.58
CA THR A 83 -5.14 4.76 4.82
C THR A 83 -5.19 6.26 4.62
N ILE A 84 -5.23 6.71 3.37
CA ILE A 84 -5.46 8.10 3.01
C ILE A 84 -6.92 8.23 2.59
N ASP A 85 -7.70 9.03 3.29
CA ASP A 85 -9.03 9.44 2.86
C ASP A 85 -8.88 10.76 2.10
N VAL A 86 -8.98 10.66 0.78
CA VAL A 86 -8.80 11.81 -0.12
C VAL A 86 -9.96 12.80 -0.01
N VAL A 87 -11.17 12.33 0.32
CA VAL A 87 -12.35 13.19 0.44
C VAL A 87 -12.32 14.00 1.72
N LYS A 88 -11.93 13.36 2.82
CA LYS A 88 -11.88 13.98 4.15
C LYS A 88 -10.52 14.56 4.50
N HIS A 89 -9.55 14.46 3.59
CA HIS A 89 -8.22 15.03 3.71
C HIS A 89 -7.48 14.58 5.00
N PHE A 90 -7.48 13.28 5.27
CA PHE A 90 -6.71 12.73 6.38
C PHE A 90 -5.97 11.45 6.00
N LEU A 91 -4.92 11.19 6.77
CA LEU A 91 -4.17 9.96 6.75
C LEU A 91 -4.27 9.30 8.13
N ILE A 92 -4.56 8.00 8.15
CA ILE A 92 -4.61 7.16 9.35
C ILE A 92 -3.61 6.03 9.20
N VAL A 93 -2.85 5.79 10.26
CA VAL A 93 -1.88 4.70 10.34
C VAL A 93 -2.36 3.73 11.40
N PHE A 94 -2.44 2.46 11.02
CA PHE A 94 -2.79 1.35 11.88
C PHE A 94 -1.63 0.38 12.00
N TYR A 95 -1.41 -0.11 13.21
CA TYR A 95 -0.48 -1.18 13.50
C TYR A 95 -1.25 -2.41 13.98
N LYS A 96 -0.78 -3.59 13.59
CA LYS A 96 -1.27 -4.86 14.14
C LYS A 96 -0.05 -5.66 14.58
N ALA A 97 0.05 -5.89 15.89
CA ALA A 97 1.05 -6.77 16.44
C ALA A 97 0.88 -8.20 15.88
N LYS A 98 1.98 -8.94 15.79
CA LYS A 98 1.99 -10.32 15.26
C LYS A 98 0.95 -11.22 15.95
N ASP A 99 0.84 -11.10 17.27
CA ASP A 99 -0.09 -11.87 18.10
C ASP A 99 -1.39 -11.07 18.42
N GLY A 100 -1.49 -9.86 17.88
CA GLY A 100 -2.63 -8.97 18.09
C GLY A 100 -3.84 -9.38 17.24
N LYS A 101 -5.00 -9.55 17.89
CA LYS A 101 -6.25 -9.84 17.18
C LYS A 101 -6.83 -8.63 16.44
N LYS A 102 -6.48 -7.40 16.82
CA LYS A 102 -7.06 -6.15 16.31
C LYS A 102 -6.00 -5.16 15.86
N PHE A 103 -6.35 -4.35 14.87
CA PHE A 103 -5.55 -3.19 14.48
C PHE A 103 -5.71 -2.07 15.52
N LYS A 104 -4.59 -1.45 15.89
CA LYS A 104 -4.52 -0.26 16.73
C LYS A 104 -4.20 0.95 15.87
N GLN A 105 -4.99 2.02 15.98
CA GLN A 105 -4.61 3.29 15.36
C GLN A 105 -3.38 3.86 16.08
N VAL A 106 -2.30 4.08 15.36
CA VAL A 106 -1.06 4.65 15.90
C VAL A 106 -0.90 6.11 15.53
N LYS A 107 -1.47 6.55 14.41
CA LYS A 107 -1.45 7.96 14.01
C LYS A 107 -2.69 8.32 13.21
N LYS A 108 -3.14 9.56 13.37
CA LYS A 108 -4.10 10.22 12.48
C LYS A 108 -3.67 11.66 12.29
N MET A 109 -3.63 12.14 11.06
CA MET A 109 -3.23 13.51 10.75
C MET A 109 -4.00 14.04 9.54
N LYS A 110 -4.11 15.37 9.45
CA LYS A 110 -4.58 16.02 8.22
C LYS A 110 -3.57 15.73 7.11
N TYR A 111 -4.07 15.34 5.95
CA TYR A 111 -3.24 14.94 4.82
C TYR A 111 -4.00 15.19 3.52
N GLU A 112 -3.40 15.95 2.62
CA GLU A 112 -3.95 16.27 1.30
C GLU A 112 -2.96 15.78 0.25
N VAL A 113 -3.43 14.94 -0.67
CA VAL A 113 -2.60 14.52 -1.81
C VAL A 113 -2.47 15.71 -2.74
N LYS A 114 -1.28 16.32 -2.78
CA LYS A 114 -1.01 17.45 -3.68
C LYS A 114 -0.57 16.88 -5.04
N ASN A 115 -1.35 17.18 -6.08
CA ASN A 115 -1.13 16.82 -7.48
C ASN A 115 -1.12 15.31 -7.78
N LEU A 116 -2.26 14.79 -8.22
CA LEU A 116 -2.36 13.56 -9.04
C LEU A 116 -2.58 13.96 -10.51
#